data_AF-A0A0G4F575-F1
#
_entry.id   AF-A0A0G4F575-F1
#
_cell.length_a   1.000
_cell.length_b   1.000
_cell.length_c   1.000
_cell.angle_alpha   90.00
_cell.angle_beta   90.00
_cell.angle_gamma   90.00
#
_symmetry.space_group_name_H-M   'P 1'
#
loop_
_entity.id
_entity.type
_entity.pdbx_description
1 polymer ?
#
loop_
_entity_poly.entity_id
_entity_poly.type
_entity_poly.pdbx_seq_one_letter_code
_entity_poly.pdbx_strand_id
1 'polypeptide(L)'
;MMEKSVQQMQEATNRLLEATPELAQPDRGSRHTTKKDTLIQPPETKRDKKSARSSYDEAGGAPSGGGGGGGPSSAMAELRRRNQELADQVKELEQQLKYRTSTYIEQEARFKEQIGLLEKQLQHRTDDDYHKRMQSIRGLHEDTLHGLELIQGNTARILQDQEKDLMRAFRARIQDLNKELKTKENMKGDYSAELQARHRRVLHELHAAQELAQIFDKKNRSLQGDNQRLQERLRTREDDRQAVMKELVAARRENKRLNNEVEELTDARLREQKAGSQMEATASSAPQRDGQEGMKPPHGIDYNANRIYERDLQRREEVQRLRRALEAERRANAGLQRQLNNFLASRSECEILLRGALDDVKHEIRRRRAAAAQEGDRRTPVPPTEEVPVQEFSVADRERVIELLLSQERVVQCLYERTFPDVQQTTPPAD
;
A
#
# COMPACT_ATOMS: atom_id res chain seq x y z
N MET A 1 -15.20 -3.43 27.99
CA MET A 1 -13.88 -2.88 27.58
C MET A 1 -12.74 -3.86 27.82
N MET A 2 -12.71 -4.62 28.92
CA MET A 2 -11.65 -5.63 29.14
C MET A 2 -11.62 -6.75 28.10
N GLU A 3 -12.77 -7.24 27.62
CA GLU A 3 -12.80 -8.30 26.58
C GLU A 3 -12.11 -7.88 25.28
N LYS A 4 -12.32 -6.65 24.81
CA LYS A 4 -11.65 -6.14 23.61
C LYS A 4 -10.13 -6.00 23.80
N SER A 5 -9.69 -5.67 25.02
CA SER A 5 -8.25 -5.60 25.33
C SER A 5 -7.60 -6.98 25.36
N VAL A 6 -8.30 -8.01 25.86
CA VAL A 6 -7.81 -9.39 25.86
C VAL A 6 -7.73 -9.93 24.43
N GLN A 7 -8.73 -9.61 23.60
CA GLN A 7 -8.77 -10.01 22.20
C GLN A 7 -7.65 -9.35 21.38
N GLN A 8 -7.37 -8.07 21.61
CA GLN A 8 -6.24 -7.37 20.99
C GLN A 8 -4.89 -7.91 21.45
N MET A 9 -4.77 -8.33 22.71
CA MET A 9 -3.55 -8.94 23.23
C MET A 9 -3.31 -10.33 22.64
N GLN A 10 -4.38 -11.12 22.45
CA GLN A 10 -4.32 -12.43 21.80
C GLN A 10 -3.98 -12.31 20.31
N GLU A 11 -4.55 -11.34 19.59
CA GLU A 11 -4.19 -11.05 18.20
C GLU A 11 -2.73 -10.58 18.06
N ALA A 12 -2.24 -9.74 18.99
CA ALA A 12 -0.83 -9.31 18.97
C ALA A 12 0.13 -10.49 19.25
N THR A 13 -0.25 -11.40 20.16
CA THR A 13 0.53 -12.60 20.48
C THR A 13 0.57 -13.56 19.28
N ASN A 14 -0.55 -13.76 18.59
CA ASN A 14 -0.62 -14.61 17.40
C ASN A 14 0.18 -14.02 16.23
N ARG A 15 0.13 -12.69 16.04
CA ARG A 15 0.94 -12.00 15.02
C ARG A 15 2.44 -12.08 15.30
N LEU A 16 2.86 -12.06 16.57
CA LEU A 16 4.26 -12.28 16.94
C LEU A 16 4.70 -13.73 16.67
N LEU A 17 3.84 -14.72 16.91
CA LEU A 17 4.12 -16.12 16.57
C LEU A 17 4.22 -16.35 15.05
N GLU A 18 3.38 -15.70 14.25
CA GLU A 18 3.44 -15.78 12.78
C GLU A 18 4.65 -15.04 12.19
N ALA A 19 5.06 -13.93 12.79
CA ALA A 19 6.19 -13.12 12.31
C ALA A 19 7.57 -13.72 12.63
N THR A 20 7.64 -14.74 13.51
CA THR A 20 8.91 -15.35 13.96
C THR A 20 8.91 -16.87 13.83
N PRO A 21 8.87 -17.42 12.59
CA PRO A 21 8.88 -18.87 12.37
C PRO A 21 10.19 -19.57 12.81
N GLU A 22 11.26 -18.82 13.06
CA GLU A 22 12.55 -19.36 13.53
C GLU A 22 12.55 -19.79 15.02
N LEU A 23 11.62 -19.30 15.84
CA LEU A 23 11.51 -19.68 17.26
C LEU A 23 10.64 -20.93 17.50
N ALA A 24 9.94 -21.43 16.47
CA ALA A 24 9.00 -22.55 16.58
C ALA A 24 9.62 -23.91 16.19
N GLN A 25 10.89 -23.96 15.79
CA GLN A 25 11.56 -25.23 15.58
C GLN A 25 12.17 -25.74 16.90
N PRO A 26 11.76 -26.93 17.40
CA PRO A 26 12.50 -27.57 18.48
C PRO A 26 13.89 -27.90 17.95
N ASP A 27 14.90 -27.29 18.57
CA ASP A 27 16.33 -27.51 18.33
C ASP A 27 16.64 -29.01 18.29
N ARG A 28 16.66 -29.55 17.06
CA ARG A 28 17.08 -30.91 16.75
C ARG A 28 18.44 -30.82 16.08
N GLY A 29 19.48 -30.66 16.89
CA GLY A 29 20.76 -31.27 16.57
C GLY A 29 21.99 -30.44 16.86
N SER A 30 22.49 -30.54 18.09
CA SER A 30 23.94 -30.56 18.33
C SER A 30 24.33 -31.90 18.94
N ARG A 31 24.40 -32.93 18.09
CA ARG A 31 25.16 -34.16 18.41
C ARG A 31 26.63 -33.87 18.19
N HIS A 32 27.31 -33.37 19.22
CA HIS A 32 28.76 -33.51 19.31
C HIS A 32 29.09 -34.99 19.49
N THR A 33 29.52 -35.64 18.41
CA THR A 33 30.23 -36.92 18.49
C THR A 33 31.62 -36.66 19.04
N THR A 34 31.81 -36.88 20.33
CA THR A 34 33.12 -37.05 20.95
C THR A 34 33.79 -38.27 20.33
N LYS A 35 34.73 -38.03 19.42
CA LYS A 35 35.63 -39.07 18.91
C LYS A 35 36.60 -39.44 20.02
N LYS A 36 36.36 -40.63 20.59
CA LYS A 36 37.32 -41.63 21.06
C LYS A 36 38.79 -41.16 21.11
N ASP A 37 39.27 -40.81 22.30
CA ASP A 37 40.65 -41.08 22.66
C ASP A 37 40.72 -42.43 23.36
N THR A 38 41.38 -43.34 22.65
CA THR A 38 41.54 -44.74 23.01
C THR A 38 42.69 -44.79 24.01
N LEU A 39 42.37 -45.11 25.26
CA LEU A 39 43.32 -45.43 26.31
C LEU A 39 44.14 -46.66 25.85
N ILE A 40 45.35 -46.44 25.36
CA ILE A 40 46.31 -47.50 25.06
C ILE A 40 46.83 -48.00 26.41
N GLN A 41 46.25 -49.10 26.88
CA GLN A 41 46.86 -49.97 27.87
C GLN A 41 48.13 -50.61 27.26
N PRO A 42 49.23 -50.74 28.01
CA PRO A 42 50.36 -51.54 27.57
C PRO A 42 49.98 -53.05 27.58
N PRO A 43 50.45 -53.84 26.61
CA PRO A 43 50.22 -55.27 26.61
C PRO A 43 51.14 -55.96 27.64
N GLU A 44 50.55 -56.60 28.64
CA GLU A 44 51.22 -57.63 29.43
C GLU A 44 51.54 -58.83 28.54
N THR A 45 52.79 -58.95 28.08
CA THR A 45 53.28 -60.18 27.50
C THR A 45 53.68 -61.15 28.60
N LYS A 46 52.75 -62.04 28.95
CA LYS A 46 53.04 -63.35 29.50
C LYS A 46 53.98 -64.09 28.54
N ARG A 47 55.18 -64.46 29.01
CA ARG A 47 55.99 -65.51 28.40
C ARG A 47 56.11 -66.66 29.39
N ASP A 48 55.14 -67.55 29.31
CA ASP A 48 55.31 -68.96 29.67
C ASP A 48 56.20 -69.65 28.64
N LYS A 49 57.15 -70.45 29.13
CA LYS A 49 57.70 -71.72 28.58
C LYS A 49 58.97 -72.04 29.41
N LYS A 50 58.99 -72.95 30.38
CA LYS A 50 58.62 -74.39 30.41
C LYS A 50 59.62 -75.27 29.64
N SER A 51 60.12 -76.30 30.35
CA SER A 51 60.92 -77.45 29.87
C SER A 51 62.43 -77.18 29.75
N ALA A 52 63.38 -78.00 30.20
CA ALA A 52 63.44 -79.44 30.55
C ALA A 52 64.53 -79.60 31.65
N ARG A 53 64.36 -80.36 32.74
CA ARG A 53 64.39 -81.82 32.84
C ARG A 53 65.73 -82.43 32.38
N SER A 54 66.44 -83.08 33.30
CA SER A 54 67.28 -84.30 33.13
C SER A 54 68.41 -84.24 34.18
N SER A 55 68.28 -84.84 35.35
CA SER A 55 68.37 -86.28 35.67
C SER A 55 69.77 -86.86 35.46
N TYR A 56 70.36 -87.31 36.57
CA TYR A 56 71.25 -88.44 36.88
C TYR A 56 71.98 -88.00 38.17
N ASP A 57 71.69 -88.43 39.40
CA ASP A 57 71.24 -89.73 39.94
C ASP A 57 71.94 -90.92 39.29
N GLU A 58 73.01 -91.38 39.95
CA GLU A 58 73.36 -92.77 40.26
C GLU A 58 74.87 -92.80 40.59
N ALA A 59 75.24 -93.04 41.84
CA ALA A 59 75.26 -94.34 42.51
C ALA A 59 76.62 -95.03 42.36
N GLY A 60 77.09 -95.54 43.50
CA GLY A 60 77.76 -96.83 43.53
C GLY A 60 79.28 -96.80 43.47
N GLY A 61 79.88 -97.55 44.39
CA GLY A 61 81.13 -98.23 44.09
C GLY A 61 82.29 -97.94 45.04
N ALA A 62 82.13 -98.33 46.31
CA ALA A 62 83.24 -99.02 46.95
C ALA A 62 83.57 -100.30 46.14
N PRO A 63 84.86 -100.61 45.94
CA PRO A 63 85.29 -101.92 46.42
C PRO A 63 86.63 -101.87 47.16
N SER A 64 86.59 -102.51 48.32
CA SER A 64 87.62 -103.41 48.86
C SER A 64 88.62 -103.96 47.83
N GLY A 65 89.90 -104.01 48.21
CA GLY A 65 90.71 -105.21 47.98
C GLY A 65 92.11 -105.02 47.42
N GLY A 66 93.12 -105.13 48.30
CA GLY A 66 94.20 -106.11 48.12
C GLY A 66 95.43 -105.75 47.28
N GLY A 67 96.55 -105.53 47.98
CA GLY A 67 97.73 -106.38 47.81
C GLY A 67 98.81 -106.00 46.78
N GLY A 68 100.06 -105.98 47.27
CA GLY A 68 101.30 -106.02 46.46
C GLY A 68 101.88 -104.63 46.20
N GLY A 69 102.91 -104.15 46.90
CA GLY A 69 104.19 -104.82 47.10
C GLY A 69 105.10 -104.56 45.89
N GLY A 70 105.71 -103.37 45.83
CA GLY A 70 106.78 -103.10 44.85
C GLY A 70 107.01 -101.62 44.53
N GLY A 71 108.15 -101.06 44.99
CA GLY A 71 108.86 -99.99 44.27
C GLY A 71 108.28 -98.56 44.30
N PRO A 72 108.59 -97.74 45.32
CA PRO A 72 107.99 -96.42 45.58
C PRO A 72 108.41 -95.25 44.66
N SER A 73 108.97 -95.49 43.46
CA SER A 73 109.56 -94.41 42.64
C SER A 73 108.79 -94.06 41.35
N SER A 74 108.01 -94.98 40.77
CA SER A 74 107.34 -94.76 39.48
C SER A 74 105.89 -94.23 39.60
N ALA A 75 105.08 -94.77 40.53
CA ALA A 75 103.68 -94.35 40.71
C ALA A 75 103.55 -92.90 41.24
N MET A 76 104.53 -92.45 42.03
CA MET A 76 104.61 -91.06 42.50
C MET A 76 104.91 -90.08 41.36
N ALA A 77 105.62 -90.52 40.31
CA ALA A 77 105.89 -89.70 39.13
C ALA A 77 104.64 -89.53 38.25
N GLU A 78 103.85 -90.59 38.06
CA GLU A 78 102.58 -90.52 37.31
C GLU A 78 101.50 -89.70 38.03
N LEU A 79 101.39 -89.83 39.36
CA LEU A 79 100.48 -88.99 40.17
C LEU A 79 100.89 -87.51 40.14
N ARG A 80 102.20 -87.21 40.14
CA ARG A 80 102.68 -85.83 39.97
C ARG A 80 102.38 -85.29 38.58
N ARG A 81 102.59 -86.08 37.53
CA ARG A 81 102.25 -85.71 36.16
C ARG A 81 100.75 -85.46 36.01
N ARG A 82 99.90 -86.34 36.56
CA ARG A 82 98.44 -86.17 36.49
C ARG A 82 97.92 -85.00 37.32
N ASN A 83 98.52 -84.73 38.48
CA ASN A 83 98.22 -83.51 39.25
C ASN A 83 98.68 -82.25 38.51
N GLN A 84 99.78 -82.32 37.76
CA GLN A 84 100.27 -81.21 36.95
C GLN A 84 99.37 -80.97 35.73
N GLU A 85 98.94 -82.03 35.04
CA GLU A 85 97.94 -81.96 33.95
C GLU A 85 96.59 -81.41 34.45
N LEU A 86 96.12 -81.81 35.63
CA LEU A 86 94.91 -81.24 36.24
C LEU A 86 95.09 -79.77 36.65
N ALA A 87 96.27 -79.40 37.16
CA ALA A 87 96.58 -78.00 37.48
C ALA A 87 96.60 -77.13 36.21
N ASP A 88 97.15 -77.64 35.12
CA ASP A 88 97.15 -76.97 33.82
C ASP A 88 95.73 -76.87 33.24
N GLN A 89 94.89 -77.91 33.38
CA GLN A 89 93.47 -77.87 32.99
C GLN A 89 92.66 -76.87 33.82
N VAL A 90 92.86 -76.81 35.13
CA VAL A 90 92.22 -75.82 36.00
C VAL A 90 92.65 -74.42 35.58
N LYS A 91 93.94 -74.22 35.29
CA LYS A 91 94.47 -72.93 34.82
C LYS A 91 93.88 -72.54 33.46
N GLU A 92 93.70 -73.48 32.54
CA GLU A 92 93.05 -73.24 31.25
C GLU A 92 91.56 -72.89 31.41
N LEU A 93 90.83 -73.64 32.25
CA LEU A 93 89.43 -73.34 32.57
C LEU A 93 89.26 -71.99 33.27
N GLU A 94 90.17 -71.63 34.17
CA GLU A 94 90.21 -70.30 34.79
C GLU A 94 90.46 -69.20 33.75
N GLN A 95 91.35 -69.43 32.78
CA GLN A 95 91.58 -68.48 31.69
C GLN A 95 90.34 -68.36 30.77
N GLN A 96 89.70 -69.47 30.44
CA GLN A 96 88.47 -69.47 29.64
C GLN A 96 87.30 -68.79 30.37
N LEU A 97 87.16 -69.02 31.68
CA LEU A 97 86.16 -68.34 32.51
C LEU A 97 86.46 -66.84 32.60
N LYS A 98 87.71 -66.45 32.85
CA LYS A 98 88.13 -65.03 32.86
C LYS A 98 87.88 -64.36 31.51
N TYR A 99 88.17 -65.04 30.41
CA TYR A 99 87.87 -64.53 29.07
C TYR A 99 86.36 -64.36 28.88
N ARG A 100 85.55 -65.38 29.19
CA ARG A 100 84.09 -65.30 29.07
C ARG A 100 83.51 -64.20 29.94
N THR A 101 83.91 -64.11 31.21
CA THR A 101 83.44 -63.05 32.11
C THR A 101 83.87 -61.67 31.60
N SER A 102 85.10 -61.51 31.12
CA SER A 102 85.57 -60.26 30.49
C SER A 102 84.69 -59.90 29.29
N THR A 103 84.40 -60.85 28.39
CA THR A 103 83.53 -60.59 27.22
C THR A 103 82.10 -60.25 27.61
N TYR A 104 81.55 -60.87 28.66
CA TYR A 104 80.21 -60.52 29.16
C TYR A 104 80.19 -59.14 29.79
N ILE A 105 81.21 -58.78 30.57
CA ILE A 105 81.33 -57.45 31.16
C ILE A 105 81.45 -56.39 30.06
N GLU A 106 82.23 -56.64 29.01
CA GLU A 106 82.34 -55.74 27.85
C GLU A 106 81.01 -55.62 27.09
N GLN A 107 80.31 -56.72 26.85
CA GLN A 107 78.99 -56.69 26.21
C GLN A 107 77.95 -55.96 27.08
N GLU A 108 77.95 -56.20 28.39
CA GLU A 108 77.07 -55.53 29.34
C GLU A 108 77.36 -54.03 29.42
N ALA A 109 78.64 -53.64 29.40
CA ALA A 109 79.05 -52.24 29.32
C ALA A 109 78.55 -51.58 28.03
N ARG A 110 78.68 -52.25 26.88
CA ARG A 110 78.15 -51.77 25.59
C ARG A 110 76.63 -51.63 25.59
N PHE A 111 75.90 -52.60 26.16
CA PHE A 111 74.45 -52.50 26.27
C PHE A 111 74.01 -51.39 27.22
N LYS A 112 74.69 -51.19 28.35
CA LYS A 112 74.42 -50.07 29.26
C LYS A 112 74.67 -48.72 28.59
N GLU A 113 75.74 -48.60 27.82
CA GLU A 113 76.01 -47.40 27.04
C GLU A 113 74.92 -47.15 25.99
N GLN A 114 74.50 -48.19 25.27
CA GLN A 114 73.43 -48.11 24.28
C GLN A 114 72.08 -47.76 24.90
N ILE A 115 71.73 -48.36 26.05
CA ILE A 115 70.53 -48.02 26.83
C ILE A 115 70.59 -46.56 27.26
N GLY A 116 71.71 -46.10 27.82
CA GLY A 116 71.87 -44.70 28.21
C GLY A 116 71.76 -43.71 27.05
N LEU A 117 72.21 -44.08 25.84
CA LEU A 117 72.00 -43.27 24.64
C LEU A 117 70.53 -43.24 24.21
N LEU A 118 69.84 -44.38 24.23
CA LEU A 118 68.42 -44.48 23.88
C LEU A 118 67.53 -43.74 24.88
N GLU A 119 67.84 -43.80 26.17
CA GLU A 119 67.14 -43.06 27.22
C GLU A 119 67.31 -41.54 27.02
N LYS A 120 68.54 -41.07 26.74
CA LYS A 120 68.79 -39.66 26.41
C LYS A 120 68.05 -39.23 25.15
N GLN A 121 68.02 -40.06 24.11
CA GLN A 121 67.28 -39.75 22.88
C GLN A 121 65.77 -39.70 23.09
N LEU A 122 65.22 -40.60 23.92
CA LEU A 122 63.80 -40.58 24.29
C LEU A 122 63.45 -39.33 25.09
N GLN A 123 64.25 -39.01 26.10
CA GLN A 123 64.00 -37.86 26.97
C GLN A 123 64.07 -36.52 26.21
N HIS A 124 65.06 -36.36 25.32
CA HIS A 124 65.13 -35.17 24.47
C HIS A 124 63.98 -35.07 23.46
N ARG A 125 63.51 -36.20 22.90
CA ARG A 125 62.39 -36.19 21.95
C ARG A 125 61.05 -35.86 22.60
N THR A 126 60.79 -36.34 23.82
CA THR A 126 59.51 -36.09 24.47
C THR A 126 59.39 -34.66 24.98
N ASP A 127 60.48 -34.11 25.53
CA ASP A 127 60.40 -32.81 26.19
C ASP A 127 60.42 -31.69 25.15
N ASP A 128 61.38 -31.67 24.21
CA ASP A 128 61.52 -30.54 23.28
C ASP A 128 60.31 -30.40 22.33
N ASP A 129 59.79 -31.52 21.81
CA ASP A 129 58.65 -31.48 20.91
C ASP A 129 57.34 -31.14 21.65
N TYR A 130 57.20 -31.58 22.91
CA TYR A 130 56.07 -31.18 23.74
C TYR A 130 56.12 -29.67 24.06
N HIS A 131 57.29 -29.13 24.41
CA HIS A 131 57.46 -27.70 24.67
C HIS A 131 57.14 -26.86 23.44
N LYS A 132 57.61 -27.27 22.25
CA LYS A 132 57.29 -26.58 20.98
C LYS A 132 55.79 -26.61 20.67
N ARG A 133 55.13 -27.76 20.84
CA ARG A 133 53.67 -27.88 20.66
C ARG A 133 52.92 -27.00 21.64
N MET A 134 53.33 -27.01 22.91
CA MET A 134 52.71 -26.20 23.95
C MET A 134 52.90 -24.70 23.70
N GLN A 135 54.09 -24.29 23.23
CA GLN A 135 54.35 -22.92 22.82
C GLN A 135 53.48 -22.51 21.63
N SER A 136 53.30 -23.39 20.63
CA SER A 136 52.40 -23.14 19.50
C SER A 136 50.94 -23.01 19.94
N ILE A 137 50.48 -23.85 20.88
CA ILE A 137 49.12 -23.77 21.43
C ILE A 137 48.92 -22.43 22.15
N ARG A 138 49.90 -21.99 22.95
CA ARG A 138 49.85 -20.69 23.63
C ARG A 138 49.81 -19.53 22.63
N GLY A 139 50.64 -19.56 21.59
CA GLY A 139 50.62 -18.54 20.53
C GLY A 139 49.28 -18.46 19.81
N LEU A 140 48.72 -19.61 19.38
CA LEU A 140 47.40 -19.64 18.76
C LEU A 140 46.28 -19.16 19.70
N HIS A 141 46.41 -19.44 21.01
CA HIS A 141 45.49 -18.93 22.00
C HIS A 141 45.59 -17.41 22.16
N GLU A 142 46.80 -16.85 22.22
CA GLU A 142 47.04 -15.40 22.24
C GLU A 142 46.46 -14.72 20.99
N ASP A 143 46.67 -15.30 19.80
CA ASP A 143 46.10 -14.80 18.55
C ASP A 143 44.56 -14.83 18.58
N THR A 144 43.98 -15.89 19.14
CA THR A 144 42.52 -16.01 19.28
C THR A 144 41.98 -14.96 20.26
N LEU A 145 42.65 -14.74 21.39
CA LEU A 145 42.27 -13.70 22.36
C LEU A 145 42.37 -12.30 21.74
N HIS A 146 43.43 -12.03 20.97
CA HIS A 146 43.57 -10.77 20.27
C HIS A 146 42.48 -10.57 19.21
N GLY A 147 42.16 -11.61 18.44
CA GLY A 147 41.04 -11.59 17.50
C GLY A 147 39.70 -11.32 18.19
N LEU A 148 39.45 -11.92 19.36
CA LEU A 148 38.25 -11.66 20.16
C LEU A 148 38.19 -10.21 20.66
N GLU A 149 39.30 -9.65 21.14
CA GLU A 149 39.36 -8.25 21.57
C GLU A 149 39.05 -7.28 20.42
N LEU A 150 39.59 -7.55 19.22
CA LEU A 150 39.30 -6.76 18.02
C LEU A 150 37.82 -6.85 17.62
N ILE A 151 37.23 -8.05 17.66
CA ILE A 151 35.80 -8.25 17.37
C ILE A 151 34.93 -7.53 18.41
N GLN A 152 35.28 -7.61 19.70
CA GLN A 152 34.58 -6.91 20.76
C GLN A 152 34.65 -5.39 20.59
N GLY A 153 35.84 -4.84 20.29
CA GLY A 153 36.02 -3.42 20.02
C GLY A 153 35.22 -2.94 18.80
N ASN A 154 35.25 -3.72 17.71
CA ASN A 154 34.45 -3.42 16.52
C ASN A 154 32.95 -3.48 16.80
N THR A 155 32.49 -4.47 17.55
CA THR A 155 31.07 -4.62 17.91
C THR A 155 30.61 -3.45 18.79
N ALA A 156 31.40 -3.04 19.79
CA ALA A 156 31.10 -1.89 20.63
C ALA A 156 31.00 -0.59 19.82
N ARG A 157 31.88 -0.41 18.84
CA ARG A 157 31.84 0.75 17.94
C ARG A 157 30.60 0.75 17.05
N ILE A 158 30.25 -0.38 16.46
CA ILE A 158 29.03 -0.53 15.64
C ILE A 158 27.78 -0.19 16.47
N LEU A 159 27.69 -0.69 17.71
CA LEU A 159 26.56 -0.41 18.59
C LEU A 159 26.45 1.08 18.93
N GLN A 160 27.58 1.76 19.22
CA GLN A 160 27.59 3.20 19.47
C GLN A 160 27.16 4.02 18.25
N ASP A 161 27.58 3.62 17.05
CA ASP A 161 27.21 4.33 15.82
C ASP A 161 25.72 4.10 15.48
N GLN A 162 25.21 2.88 15.68
CA GLN A 162 23.76 2.60 15.58
C GLN A 162 22.93 3.43 16.57
N GLU A 163 23.39 3.57 17.82
CA GLU A 163 22.73 4.43 18.81
C GLU A 163 22.68 5.89 18.35
N LYS A 164 23.79 6.43 17.81
CA LYS A 164 23.84 7.79 17.26
C LYS A 164 22.88 7.97 16.09
N ASP A 165 22.78 6.98 15.21
CA ASP A 165 21.90 7.02 14.05
C ASP A 165 20.42 6.96 14.47
N LEU A 166 20.07 6.10 15.44
CA LEU A 166 18.75 6.09 16.04
C LEU A 166 18.41 7.44 16.67
N MET A 167 19.32 8.03 17.45
CA MET A 167 19.11 9.35 18.05
C MET A 167 18.96 10.46 17.00
N ARG A 168 19.68 10.38 15.88
CA ARG A 168 19.50 11.30 14.74
C ARG A 168 18.13 11.13 14.10
N ALA A 169 17.70 9.90 13.85
CA ALA A 169 16.38 9.60 13.29
C ALA A 169 15.25 10.08 14.21
N PHE A 170 15.36 9.85 15.52
CA PHE A 170 14.39 10.37 16.50
C PHE A 170 14.33 11.90 16.51
N ARG A 171 15.48 12.58 16.49
CA ARG A 171 15.52 14.05 16.43
C ARG A 171 14.89 14.58 15.14
N ALA A 172 15.19 13.98 13.99
CA ALA A 172 14.57 14.34 12.73
C ALA A 172 13.04 14.16 12.79
N ARG A 173 12.56 13.03 13.31
CA ARG A 173 11.12 12.77 13.46
C ARG A 173 10.42 13.77 14.39
N ILE A 174 11.06 14.15 15.50
CA ILE A 174 10.52 15.18 16.41
C ILE A 174 10.46 16.54 15.71
N GLN A 175 11.48 16.90 14.92
CA GLN A 175 11.46 18.15 14.15
C GLN A 175 10.34 18.15 13.10
N ASP A 176 10.13 17.03 12.41
CA ASP A 176 9.05 16.90 11.43
C ASP A 176 7.67 16.96 12.09
N LEU A 177 7.47 16.26 13.22
CA LEU A 177 6.23 16.36 14.00
C LEU A 177 5.97 17.79 14.50
N ASN A 178 7.01 18.50 14.94
CA ASN A 178 6.89 19.90 15.34
C ASN A 178 6.55 20.83 14.16
N LYS A 179 7.07 20.55 12.96
CA LYS A 179 6.67 21.28 11.74
C LYS A 179 5.21 21.00 11.40
N GLU A 180 4.78 19.74 11.44
CA GLU A 180 3.39 19.34 11.19
C GLU A 180 2.40 19.97 12.19
N LEU A 181 2.78 20.08 13.47
CA LEU A 181 1.95 20.76 14.47
C LEU A 181 1.82 22.26 14.15
N LYS A 182 2.92 22.93 13.82
CA LYS A 182 2.89 24.35 13.44
C LYS A 182 2.07 24.60 12.18
N THR A 183 2.16 23.74 11.17
CA THR A 183 1.32 23.89 9.97
C THR A 183 -0.16 23.67 10.28
N LYS A 184 -0.50 22.70 11.13
CA LYS A 184 -1.88 22.49 11.60
C LYS A 184 -2.40 23.67 12.43
N GLU A 185 -1.58 24.29 13.27
CA GLU A 185 -1.94 25.50 14.01
C GLU A 185 -2.20 26.68 13.07
N ASN A 186 -1.32 26.90 12.09
CA ASN A 186 -1.51 27.96 11.10
C ASN A 186 -2.78 27.73 10.28
N MET A 187 -3.05 26.50 9.84
CA MET A 187 -4.28 26.18 9.10
C MET A 187 -5.56 26.41 9.90
N LYS A 188 -5.55 26.21 11.22
CA LYS A 188 -6.71 26.55 12.07
C LYS A 188 -6.95 28.07 12.11
N GLY A 189 -5.88 28.86 12.12
CA GLY A 189 -5.97 30.32 12.02
C GLY A 189 -6.56 30.77 10.67
N ASP A 190 -6.10 30.16 9.59
CA ASP A 190 -6.53 30.48 8.22
C ASP A 190 -8.01 30.11 7.99
N TYR A 191 -8.48 28.97 8.50
CA TYR A 191 -9.90 28.59 8.39
C TYR A 191 -10.83 29.58 9.09
N SER A 192 -10.43 30.10 10.25
CA SER A 192 -11.18 31.14 10.96
C SER A 192 -11.23 32.44 10.16
N ALA A 193 -10.10 32.86 9.57
CA ALA A 193 -10.02 34.05 8.73
C ALA A 193 -10.85 33.92 7.45
N GLU A 194 -10.80 32.76 6.78
CA GLU A 194 -11.58 32.48 5.59
C GLU A 194 -13.09 32.48 5.88
N LEU A 195 -13.51 31.87 7.00
CA LEU A 195 -14.90 31.87 7.43
C LEU A 195 -15.41 33.30 7.69
N GLN A 196 -14.60 34.13 8.34
CA GLN A 196 -14.92 35.55 8.56
C GLN A 196 -15.01 36.32 7.23
N ALA A 197 -14.09 36.07 6.28
CA ALA A 197 -14.13 36.70 4.96
C ALA A 197 -15.39 36.30 4.19
N ARG A 198 -15.77 35.01 4.22
CA ARG A 198 -17.01 34.52 3.61
C ARG A 198 -18.24 35.15 4.26
N HIS A 199 -18.28 35.25 5.58
CA HIS A 199 -19.37 35.91 6.30
C HIS A 199 -19.53 37.38 5.85
N ARG A 200 -18.42 38.13 5.74
CA ARG A 200 -18.44 39.52 5.24
C ARG A 200 -18.97 39.63 3.81
N ARG A 201 -18.61 38.69 2.92
CA ARG A 201 -19.14 38.67 1.53
C ARG A 201 -20.65 38.45 1.50
N VAL A 202 -21.15 37.45 2.23
CA VAL A 202 -22.58 37.15 2.29
C VAL A 202 -23.37 38.32 2.90
N LEU A 203 -22.84 39.00 3.92
CA LEU A 203 -23.47 40.21 4.46
C LEU A 203 -23.55 41.34 3.43
N HIS A 204 -22.51 41.53 2.63
CA HIS A 204 -22.52 42.54 1.57
C HIS A 204 -23.53 42.20 0.47
N GLU A 205 -23.59 40.94 0.03
CA GLU A 205 -24.57 40.46 -0.95
C GLU A 205 -26.00 40.60 -0.43
N LEU A 206 -26.23 40.30 0.86
CA LEU A 206 -27.53 40.49 1.51
C LEU A 206 -27.95 41.96 1.49
N HIS A 207 -27.04 42.88 1.82
CA HIS A 207 -27.33 44.32 1.80
C HIS A 207 -27.66 44.80 0.37
N ALA A 208 -26.87 44.41 -0.63
CA ALA A 208 -27.13 44.76 -2.02
C ALA A 208 -28.49 44.21 -2.52
N ALA A 209 -28.85 43.00 -2.13
CA ALA A 209 -30.16 42.41 -2.45
C ALA A 209 -31.31 43.18 -1.77
N GLN A 210 -31.13 43.61 -0.51
CA GLN A 210 -32.09 44.45 0.20
C GLN A 210 -32.28 45.81 -0.46
N GLU A 211 -31.20 46.46 -0.91
CA GLU A 211 -31.28 47.73 -1.66
C GLU A 211 -32.05 47.56 -2.97
N LEU A 212 -31.78 46.49 -3.73
CA LEU A 212 -32.51 46.18 -4.96
C LEU A 212 -33.99 45.92 -4.70
N ALA A 213 -34.34 45.17 -3.65
CA ALA A 213 -35.71 44.93 -3.25
C ALA A 213 -36.44 46.25 -2.92
N GLN A 214 -35.79 47.15 -2.17
CA GLN A 214 -36.36 48.47 -1.87
C GLN A 214 -36.59 49.32 -3.14
N ILE A 215 -35.67 49.25 -4.12
CA ILE A 215 -35.83 49.95 -5.41
C ILE A 215 -37.03 49.37 -6.17
N PHE A 216 -37.17 48.05 -6.22
CA PHE A 216 -38.30 47.39 -6.87
C PHE A 216 -39.63 47.74 -6.20
N ASP A 217 -39.70 47.76 -4.87
CA ASP A 217 -40.90 48.15 -4.13
C ASP A 217 -41.32 49.59 -4.44
N LYS A 218 -40.36 50.53 -4.44
CA LYS A 218 -40.63 51.94 -4.80
C LYS A 218 -41.19 52.04 -6.22
N LYS A 219 -40.58 51.33 -7.18
CA LYS A 219 -41.03 51.33 -8.57
C LYS A 219 -42.41 50.69 -8.74
N ASN A 220 -42.68 49.59 -8.03
CA ASN A 220 -43.97 48.90 -8.08
C ASN A 220 -45.08 49.78 -7.50
N ARG A 221 -44.85 50.46 -6.36
CA ARG A 221 -45.79 51.45 -5.81
C ARG A 221 -46.07 52.59 -6.78
N SER A 222 -45.05 53.10 -7.46
CA SER A 222 -45.24 54.14 -8.49
C SER A 222 -46.13 53.64 -9.63
N LEU A 223 -45.85 52.45 -10.17
CA LEU A 223 -46.62 51.85 -11.26
C LEU A 223 -48.06 51.52 -10.84
N GLN A 224 -48.28 51.10 -9.59
CA GLN A 224 -49.62 50.92 -9.03
C GLN A 224 -50.39 52.23 -8.99
N GLY A 225 -49.76 53.32 -8.55
CA GLY A 225 -50.36 54.65 -8.55
C GLY A 225 -50.71 55.14 -9.95
N ASP A 226 -49.82 54.93 -10.93
CA ASP A 226 -50.08 55.32 -12.33
C ASP A 226 -51.19 54.47 -12.96
N ASN A 227 -51.23 53.16 -12.67
CA ASN A 227 -52.32 52.30 -13.11
C ASN A 227 -53.68 52.74 -12.54
N GLN A 228 -53.74 53.08 -11.25
CA GLN A 228 -54.97 53.61 -10.63
C GLN A 228 -55.42 54.90 -11.32
N ARG A 229 -54.49 55.84 -11.55
CA ARG A 229 -54.79 57.09 -12.27
C ARG A 229 -55.28 56.84 -13.69
N LEU A 230 -54.71 55.87 -14.41
CA LEU A 230 -55.15 55.52 -15.75
C LEU A 230 -56.54 54.87 -15.74
N GLN A 231 -56.83 54.01 -14.77
CA GLN A 231 -58.16 53.42 -14.58
C GLN A 231 -59.21 54.49 -14.30
N GLU A 232 -58.91 55.46 -13.43
CA GLU A 232 -59.78 56.61 -13.17
C GLU A 232 -60.04 57.42 -14.44
N ARG A 233 -58.99 57.74 -15.22
CA ARG A 233 -59.12 58.47 -16.50
C ARG A 233 -59.94 57.70 -17.53
N LEU A 234 -59.83 56.37 -17.59
CA LEU A 234 -60.65 55.55 -18.47
C LEU A 234 -62.10 55.58 -18.04
N ARG A 235 -62.36 55.43 -16.74
CA ARG A 235 -63.71 55.48 -16.17
C ARG A 235 -64.40 56.81 -16.45
N THR A 236 -63.72 57.94 -16.22
CA THR A 236 -64.30 59.27 -16.54
C THR A 236 -64.61 59.40 -18.02
N ARG A 237 -63.74 58.89 -18.90
CA ARG A 237 -63.98 58.89 -20.36
C ARG A 237 -65.18 58.03 -20.75
N GLU A 238 -65.39 56.91 -20.07
CA GLU A 238 -66.55 56.05 -20.29
C GLU A 238 -67.84 56.74 -19.82
N ASP A 239 -67.82 57.42 -18.68
CA ASP A 239 -68.93 58.21 -18.16
C ASP A 239 -69.29 59.37 -19.12
N ASP A 240 -68.29 60.11 -19.61
CA ASP A 240 -68.47 61.18 -20.60
C ASP A 240 -69.08 60.62 -21.90
N ARG A 241 -68.57 59.49 -22.39
CA ARG A 241 -69.11 58.81 -23.58
C ARG A 241 -70.56 58.40 -23.39
N GLN A 242 -70.93 57.92 -22.20
CA GLN A 242 -72.31 57.57 -21.86
C GLN A 242 -73.22 58.81 -21.80
N ALA A 243 -72.73 59.93 -21.25
CA ALA A 243 -73.47 61.19 -21.22
C ALA A 243 -73.77 61.70 -22.65
N VAL A 244 -72.75 61.78 -23.50
CA VAL A 244 -72.91 62.19 -24.91
C VAL A 244 -73.84 61.24 -25.67
N MET A 245 -73.78 59.93 -25.41
CA MET A 245 -74.70 58.97 -26.02
C MET A 245 -76.15 59.23 -25.60
N LYS A 246 -76.40 59.54 -24.32
CA LYS A 246 -77.75 59.90 -23.84
C LYS A 246 -78.24 61.19 -24.47
N GLU A 247 -77.40 62.22 -24.54
CA GLU A 247 -77.71 63.49 -25.21
C GLU A 247 -78.03 63.28 -26.70
N LEU A 248 -77.23 62.49 -27.41
CA LEU A 248 -77.47 62.16 -28.82
C LEU A 248 -78.79 61.43 -29.02
N VAL A 249 -79.15 60.51 -28.13
CA VAL A 249 -80.45 59.81 -28.17
C VAL A 249 -81.60 60.77 -27.89
N ALA A 250 -81.45 61.68 -26.92
CA ALA A 250 -82.46 62.71 -26.62
C ALA A 250 -82.67 63.65 -27.82
N ALA A 251 -81.58 64.18 -28.39
CA ALA A 251 -81.61 65.04 -29.58
C ALA A 251 -82.22 64.32 -30.80
N ARG A 252 -81.95 63.00 -30.98
CA ARG A 252 -82.60 62.20 -32.03
C ARG A 252 -84.11 62.07 -31.81
N ARG A 253 -84.56 61.87 -30.56
CA ARG A 253 -85.99 61.82 -30.23
C ARG A 253 -86.67 63.17 -30.46
N GLU A 254 -86.02 64.27 -30.09
CA GLU A 254 -86.54 65.62 -30.31
C GLU A 254 -86.60 65.99 -31.79
N ASN A 255 -85.54 65.72 -32.57
CA ASN A 255 -85.57 65.91 -34.02
C ASN A 255 -86.68 65.10 -34.68
N LYS A 256 -86.91 63.86 -34.24
CA LYS A 256 -88.04 63.06 -34.73
C LYS A 256 -89.39 63.71 -34.38
N ARG A 257 -89.54 64.25 -33.17
CA ARG A 257 -90.76 64.97 -32.76
C ARG A 257 -90.99 66.23 -33.60
N LEU A 258 -89.94 67.04 -33.80
CA LEU A 258 -90.00 68.25 -34.61
C LEU A 258 -90.25 67.93 -36.08
N ASN A 259 -89.64 66.88 -36.64
CA ASN A 259 -89.94 66.44 -38.00
C ASN A 259 -91.40 66.03 -38.16
N ASN A 260 -91.97 65.31 -37.19
CA ASN A 260 -93.40 64.99 -37.20
C ASN A 260 -94.27 66.26 -37.14
N GLU A 261 -93.90 67.24 -36.31
CA GLU A 261 -94.62 68.52 -36.19
C GLU A 261 -94.52 69.36 -37.47
N VAL A 262 -93.35 69.38 -38.11
CA VAL A 262 -93.15 70.00 -39.43
C VAL A 262 -94.00 69.29 -40.48
N GLU A 263 -94.02 67.95 -40.49
CA GLU A 263 -94.84 67.15 -41.41
C GLU A 263 -96.33 67.49 -41.24
N GLU A 264 -96.84 67.51 -40.00
CA GLU A 264 -98.21 67.91 -39.68
C GLU A 264 -98.54 69.34 -40.15
N LEU A 265 -97.65 70.32 -39.91
CA LEU A 265 -97.83 71.70 -40.36
C LEU A 265 -97.77 71.82 -41.89
N THR A 266 -96.88 71.08 -42.56
CA THR A 266 -96.81 71.06 -44.03
C THR A 266 -98.07 70.46 -44.63
N ASP A 267 -98.59 69.37 -44.05
CA ASP A 267 -99.85 68.76 -44.46
C ASP A 267 -101.03 69.70 -44.24
N ALA A 268 -101.08 70.40 -43.11
CA ALA A 268 -102.09 71.43 -42.83
C ALA A 268 -102.02 72.59 -43.85
N ARG A 269 -100.81 73.10 -44.14
CA ARG A 269 -100.61 74.16 -45.14
C ARG A 269 -100.95 73.70 -46.55
N LEU A 270 -100.68 72.44 -46.91
CA LEU A 270 -101.10 71.86 -48.19
C LEU A 270 -102.63 71.77 -48.29
N ARG A 271 -103.32 71.46 -47.18
CA ARG A 271 -104.80 71.46 -47.11
C ARG A 271 -105.36 72.88 -47.24
N GLU A 272 -104.74 73.88 -46.62
CA GLU A 272 -105.11 75.29 -46.77
C GLU A 272 -104.84 75.83 -48.19
N GLN A 273 -103.71 75.51 -48.81
CA GLN A 273 -103.44 75.84 -50.22
C GLN A 273 -104.46 75.18 -51.16
N LYS A 274 -104.86 73.93 -50.88
CA LYS A 274 -105.93 73.25 -51.63
C LYS A 274 -107.32 73.87 -51.39
N ALA A 275 -107.53 74.58 -50.28
CA ALA A 275 -108.77 75.30 -49.99
C ALA A 275 -108.78 76.75 -50.53
N GLY A 276 -107.62 77.35 -50.79
CA GLY A 276 -107.46 78.75 -51.23
C GLY A 276 -107.15 78.97 -52.72
N SER A 277 -107.09 77.94 -53.55
CA SER A 277 -106.82 78.08 -54.98
C SER A 277 -107.78 77.23 -55.83
N GLN A 278 -108.94 77.82 -56.14
CA GLN A 278 -109.65 77.55 -57.39
C GLN A 278 -108.97 78.36 -58.50
N MET A 279 -108.67 77.69 -59.62
CA MET A 279 -107.87 78.13 -60.79
C MET A 279 -106.36 78.09 -60.52
N GLU A 280 -105.52 77.37 -61.25
CA GLU A 280 -105.55 76.97 -62.66
C GLU A 280 -104.69 75.70 -62.84
N ALA A 281 -105.03 74.86 -63.82
CA ALA A 281 -104.32 73.62 -64.15
C ALA A 281 -103.11 73.86 -65.07
N THR A 282 -102.10 72.97 -64.98
CA THR A 282 -101.30 72.32 -66.07
C THR A 282 -99.99 71.77 -65.46
N ALA A 283 -99.85 70.44 -65.26
CA ALA A 283 -99.35 69.43 -66.22
C ALA A 283 -97.87 69.59 -66.62
N SER A 284 -96.97 68.72 -66.12
CA SER A 284 -96.22 67.72 -66.91
C SER A 284 -95.02 67.06 -66.18
N SER A 285 -94.95 65.73 -66.35
CA SER A 285 -93.76 64.84 -66.50
C SER A 285 -92.72 64.62 -65.37
N ALA A 286 -92.90 63.49 -64.64
CA ALA A 286 -92.06 62.25 -64.57
C ALA A 286 -90.51 62.28 -64.83
N PRO A 287 -89.76 61.18 -64.57
CA PRO A 287 -89.53 60.38 -63.35
C PRO A 287 -88.02 60.00 -63.13
N GLN A 288 -87.58 59.53 -61.95
CA GLN A 288 -86.47 58.55 -61.67
C GLN A 288 -86.02 58.62 -60.19
N ARG A 289 -86.17 57.53 -59.40
CA ARG A 289 -85.12 56.56 -59.00
C ARG A 289 -83.85 57.16 -58.39
N ASP A 290 -83.62 56.93 -57.09
CA ASP A 290 -82.53 56.10 -56.53
C ASP A 290 -82.18 56.43 -55.07
N GLY A 291 -81.85 55.38 -54.28
CA GLY A 291 -81.04 55.44 -53.05
C GLY A 291 -81.82 55.72 -51.76
N GLN A 292 -82.38 54.74 -51.05
CA GLN A 292 -81.70 53.68 -50.31
C GLN A 292 -80.65 54.20 -49.30
N GLU A 293 -81.08 54.27 -48.04
CA GLU A 293 -80.36 53.99 -46.80
C GLU A 293 -78.82 54.14 -46.80
N GLY A 294 -78.35 55.25 -46.22
CA GLY A 294 -76.93 55.50 -45.90
C GLY A 294 -76.68 55.73 -44.41
N MET A 295 -77.41 55.02 -43.53
CA MET A 295 -77.15 55.05 -42.09
C MET A 295 -76.02 54.04 -41.79
N LYS A 296 -74.77 54.50 -41.88
CA LYS A 296 -73.60 53.70 -41.51
C LYS A 296 -73.75 53.20 -40.06
N PRO A 297 -73.77 51.88 -39.79
CA PRO A 297 -73.48 51.38 -38.47
C PRO A 297 -71.96 51.52 -38.24
N PRO A 298 -71.48 52.24 -37.22
CA PRO A 298 -70.12 52.04 -36.76
C PRO A 298 -70.16 50.74 -35.97
N HIS A 299 -69.71 49.64 -36.55
CA HIS A 299 -69.20 48.43 -35.88
C HIS A 299 -69.19 47.29 -36.90
N GLY A 300 -68.34 47.43 -37.92
CA GLY A 300 -67.63 46.26 -38.41
C GLY A 300 -66.71 45.81 -37.28
N ILE A 301 -67.21 44.94 -36.40
CA ILE A 301 -66.32 44.11 -35.60
C ILE A 301 -65.53 43.33 -36.63
N ASP A 302 -64.25 43.69 -36.70
CA ASP A 302 -63.32 43.28 -37.72
C ASP A 302 -63.03 41.78 -37.55
N TYR A 303 -63.90 40.93 -38.10
CA TYR A 303 -63.77 39.47 -38.06
C TYR A 303 -62.42 39.02 -38.65
N ASN A 304 -61.81 39.84 -39.50
CA ASN A 304 -60.44 39.63 -40.00
C ASN A 304 -59.38 39.92 -38.94
N ALA A 305 -59.54 40.96 -38.12
CA ALA A 305 -58.61 41.26 -37.03
C ALA A 305 -58.62 40.16 -35.96
N ASN A 306 -59.79 39.60 -35.64
CA ASN A 306 -59.88 38.44 -34.72
C ASN A 306 -59.17 37.21 -35.29
N ARG A 307 -59.30 36.94 -36.60
CA ARG A 307 -58.65 35.81 -37.25
C ARG A 307 -57.12 35.96 -37.35
N ILE A 308 -56.63 37.19 -37.47
CA ILE A 308 -55.20 37.52 -37.41
C ILE A 308 -54.69 37.32 -35.98
N TYR A 309 -55.44 37.79 -34.98
CA TYR A 309 -55.08 37.65 -33.57
C TYR A 309 -55.02 36.19 -33.13
N GLU A 310 -55.97 35.35 -33.54
CA GLU A 310 -55.95 33.91 -33.28
C GLU A 310 -54.73 33.22 -33.92
N ARG A 311 -54.39 33.57 -35.16
CA ARG A 311 -53.17 33.06 -35.82
C ARG A 311 -51.89 33.50 -35.11
N ASP A 312 -51.84 34.73 -34.63
CA ASP A 312 -50.67 35.23 -33.90
C ASP A 312 -50.59 34.62 -32.49
N LEU A 313 -51.73 34.34 -31.85
CA LEU A 313 -51.78 33.62 -30.58
C LEU A 313 -51.27 32.18 -30.74
N GLN A 314 -51.75 31.46 -31.76
CA GLN A 314 -51.27 30.11 -32.09
C GLN A 314 -49.76 30.10 -32.37
N ARG A 315 -49.24 31.06 -33.14
CA ARG A 315 -47.79 31.19 -33.38
C ARG A 315 -47.02 31.47 -32.10
N ARG A 316 -47.55 32.29 -31.18
CA ARG A 316 -46.91 32.55 -29.87
C ARG A 316 -46.89 31.30 -28.99
N GLU A 317 -47.98 30.52 -28.98
CA GLU A 317 -48.07 29.25 -28.26
C GLU A 317 -47.10 28.20 -28.83
N GLU A 318 -47.02 28.09 -30.16
CA GLU A 318 -46.05 27.22 -30.83
C GLU A 318 -44.61 27.61 -30.49
N VAL A 319 -44.29 28.91 -30.52
CA VAL A 319 -42.97 29.42 -30.14
C VAL A 319 -42.66 29.12 -28.67
N GLN A 320 -43.63 29.29 -27.77
CA GLN A 320 -43.45 28.92 -26.36
C GLN A 320 -43.22 27.42 -26.18
N ARG A 321 -43.99 26.57 -26.89
CA ARG A 321 -43.83 25.11 -26.88
C ARG A 321 -42.44 24.71 -27.38
N LEU A 322 -41.99 25.28 -28.51
CA LEU A 322 -40.68 25.02 -29.08
C LEU A 322 -39.54 25.50 -28.16
N ARG A 323 -39.71 26.65 -27.48
CA ARG A 323 -38.74 27.11 -26.47
C ARG A 323 -38.64 26.17 -25.28
N ARG A 324 -39.78 25.70 -24.75
CA ARG A 324 -39.80 24.71 -23.67
C ARG A 324 -39.15 23.39 -24.09
N ALA A 325 -39.42 22.92 -25.31
CA ALA A 325 -38.78 21.73 -25.87
C ALA A 325 -37.26 21.91 -26.03
N LEU A 326 -36.81 23.06 -26.55
CA LEU A 326 -35.38 23.38 -26.67
C LEU A 326 -34.69 23.45 -25.31
N GLU A 327 -35.34 24.03 -24.30
CA GLU A 327 -34.82 24.06 -22.93
C GLU A 327 -34.76 22.66 -22.31
N ALA A 328 -35.76 21.81 -22.55
CA ALA A 328 -35.75 20.43 -22.11
C ALA A 328 -34.59 19.64 -22.76
N GLU A 329 -34.38 19.79 -24.06
CA GLU A 329 -33.25 19.18 -24.78
C GLU A 329 -31.90 19.71 -24.30
N ARG A 330 -31.78 21.02 -24.06
CA ARG A 330 -30.55 21.60 -23.48
C ARG A 330 -30.25 21.04 -22.08
N ARG A 331 -31.27 20.87 -21.24
CA ARG A 331 -31.13 20.24 -19.92
C ARG A 331 -30.75 18.77 -20.04
N ALA A 332 -31.36 18.03 -20.96
CA ALA A 332 -31.03 16.63 -21.23
C ALA A 332 -29.58 16.48 -21.69
N ASN A 333 -29.15 17.32 -22.64
CA ASN A 333 -27.78 17.32 -23.17
C ASN A 333 -26.74 17.70 -22.09
N ALA A 334 -27.04 18.72 -21.26
CA ALA A 334 -26.21 19.04 -20.10
C ALA A 334 -26.20 17.91 -19.04
N GLY A 335 -27.26 17.11 -18.94
CA GLY A 335 -27.31 15.88 -18.14
C GLY A 335 -26.39 14.79 -18.69
N LEU A 336 -26.49 14.50 -19.98
CA LEU A 336 -25.64 13.52 -20.68
C LEU A 336 -24.15 13.90 -20.62
N GLN A 337 -23.81 15.18 -20.82
CA GLN A 337 -22.43 15.66 -20.69
C GLN A 337 -21.89 15.46 -19.27
N ARG A 338 -22.70 15.73 -18.24
CA ARG A 338 -22.32 15.46 -16.85
C ARG A 338 -22.10 13.97 -16.60
N GLN A 339 -22.98 13.11 -17.10
CA GLN A 339 -22.83 11.65 -16.99
C GLN A 339 -21.56 11.15 -17.70
N LEU A 340 -21.27 11.65 -18.90
CA LEU A 340 -20.05 11.32 -19.63
C LEU A 340 -18.79 11.76 -18.86
N ASN A 341 -18.78 12.99 -18.34
CA ASN A 341 -17.67 13.49 -17.54
C ASN A 341 -17.47 12.65 -16.27
N ASN A 342 -18.55 12.25 -15.59
CA ASN A 342 -18.47 11.37 -14.44
C ASN A 342 -17.91 9.98 -14.80
N PHE A 343 -18.32 9.42 -15.95
CA PHE A 343 -17.80 8.14 -16.43
C PHE A 343 -16.31 8.21 -16.80
N LEU A 344 -15.86 9.32 -17.39
CA LEU A 344 -14.45 9.56 -17.68
C LEU A 344 -13.65 9.75 -16.40
N ALA A 345 -14.19 10.48 -15.43
CA ALA A 345 -13.55 10.66 -14.12
C ALA A 345 -13.39 9.33 -13.38
N SER A 346 -14.44 8.50 -13.29
CA SER A 346 -14.37 7.19 -12.63
C SER A 346 -13.45 6.22 -13.36
N ARG A 347 -13.42 6.25 -14.71
CA ARG A 347 -12.45 5.49 -15.50
C ARG A 347 -11.01 5.95 -15.21
N SER A 348 -10.79 7.26 -15.08
CA SER A 348 -9.47 7.80 -14.74
C SER A 348 -9.03 7.39 -13.34
N GLU A 349 -9.97 7.33 -12.39
CA GLU A 349 -9.68 6.90 -11.02
C GLU A 349 -9.25 5.43 -10.98
N CYS A 350 -10.03 4.52 -11.58
CA CYS A 350 -9.65 3.11 -11.65
C CYS A 350 -8.31 2.90 -12.37
N GLU A 351 -8.02 3.69 -13.42
CA GLU A 351 -6.73 3.63 -14.13
C GLU A 351 -5.56 4.08 -13.24
N ILE A 352 -5.73 5.16 -12.47
CA ILE A 352 -4.72 5.64 -11.53
C ILE A 352 -4.45 4.58 -10.46
N LEU A 353 -5.49 3.96 -9.90
CA LEU A 353 -5.35 2.92 -8.89
C LEU A 353 -4.67 1.66 -9.45
N LEU A 354 -4.99 1.27 -10.69
CA LEU A 354 -4.31 0.18 -11.39
C LEU A 354 -2.83 0.48 -11.65
N ARG A 355 -2.50 1.70 -12.10
CA ARG A 355 -1.10 2.11 -12.30
C ARG A 355 -0.31 2.09 -10.99
N GLY A 356 -0.91 2.58 -9.90
CA GLY A 356 -0.30 2.52 -8.56
C GLY A 356 -0.01 1.07 -8.13
N ALA A 357 -0.99 0.17 -8.25
CA ALA A 357 -0.80 -1.24 -7.91
C ALA A 357 0.27 -1.92 -8.79
N LEU A 358 0.31 -1.60 -10.09
CA LEU A 358 1.35 -2.08 -10.99
C LEU A 358 2.74 -1.58 -10.57
N ASP A 359 2.85 -0.31 -10.21
CA ASP A 359 4.13 0.26 -9.79
C ASP A 359 4.60 -0.34 -8.47
N ASP A 360 3.73 -0.59 -7.49
CA ASP A 360 4.09 -1.26 -6.24
C ASP A 360 4.65 -2.66 -6.50
N VAL A 361 4.02 -3.44 -7.39
CA VAL A 361 4.51 -4.78 -7.78
C VAL A 361 5.82 -4.68 -8.58
N LYS A 362 6.00 -3.67 -9.45
CA LYS A 362 7.31 -3.42 -10.09
C LYS A 362 8.40 -3.15 -9.06
N HIS A 363 8.12 -2.36 -8.02
CA HIS A 363 9.08 -2.09 -6.95
C HIS A 363 9.42 -3.37 -6.17
N GLU A 364 8.45 -4.25 -5.94
CA GLU A 364 8.68 -5.55 -5.32
C GLU A 364 9.53 -6.48 -6.19
N ILE A 365 9.28 -6.54 -7.50
CA ILE A 365 10.11 -7.31 -8.45
C ILE A 365 11.54 -6.78 -8.46
N ARG A 366 11.73 -5.45 -8.53
CA ARG A 366 13.07 -4.84 -8.46
C ARG A 366 13.77 -5.20 -7.16
N ARG A 367 13.05 -5.20 -6.04
CA ARG A 367 13.60 -5.58 -4.72
C ARG A 367 14.01 -7.06 -4.69
N ARG A 368 13.18 -7.97 -5.21
CA ARG A 368 13.49 -9.41 -5.32
C ARG A 368 14.70 -9.66 -6.22
N ARG A 369 14.77 -8.98 -7.38
CA ARG A 369 15.93 -9.06 -8.29
C ARG A 369 17.20 -8.54 -7.63
N ALA A 370 17.13 -7.43 -6.89
CA ALA A 370 18.26 -6.88 -6.16
C ALA A 370 18.75 -7.80 -5.03
N ALA A 371 17.83 -8.43 -4.29
CA ALA A 371 18.17 -9.40 -3.25
C ALA A 371 18.83 -10.67 -3.83
N ALA A 372 18.26 -11.23 -4.91
CA ALA A 372 18.83 -12.38 -5.61
C ALA A 372 20.24 -12.08 -6.19
N ALA A 373 20.47 -10.84 -6.64
CA ALA A 373 21.78 -10.40 -7.11
C ALA A 373 22.81 -10.20 -5.98
N GLN A 374 22.38 -10.03 -4.72
CA GLN A 374 23.29 -9.97 -3.57
C GLN A 374 23.70 -11.36 -3.06
N GLU A 375 22.86 -12.38 -3.25
CA GLU A 375 23.15 -13.77 -2.88
C GLU A 375 23.87 -14.57 -3.98
N GLY A 376 23.73 -14.17 -5.25
CA GLY A 376 24.38 -14.81 -6.41
C GLY A 376 25.71 -14.16 -6.83
N ASP A 377 26.64 -14.97 -7.32
CA ASP A 377 28.00 -14.63 -7.77
C ASP A 377 28.16 -13.25 -8.46
N ARG A 378 29.18 -12.49 -8.01
CA ARG A 378 29.41 -11.03 -8.19
C ARG A 378 29.74 -10.56 -9.63
N ARG A 379 29.41 -11.30 -10.69
CA ARG A 379 30.07 -11.10 -12.00
C ARG A 379 29.31 -10.31 -13.07
N THR A 380 28.06 -9.89 -12.85
CA THR A 380 27.38 -9.01 -13.82
C THR A 380 26.60 -7.89 -13.12
N PRO A 381 27.04 -6.61 -13.23
CA PRO A 381 26.27 -5.47 -12.77
C PRO A 381 25.07 -5.29 -13.71
N VAL A 382 23.87 -5.59 -13.22
CA VAL A 382 22.63 -5.24 -13.93
C VAL A 382 22.35 -3.75 -13.68
N PRO A 383 22.17 -2.92 -14.72
CA PRO A 383 21.93 -1.48 -14.55
C PRO A 383 20.59 -1.25 -13.80
N PRO A 384 20.55 -0.32 -12.82
CA PRO A 384 19.42 -0.15 -11.90
C PRO A 384 18.21 0.61 -12.48
N THR A 385 18.15 0.80 -13.79
CA THR A 385 17.25 1.80 -14.42
C THR A 385 16.27 1.25 -15.45
N GLU A 386 16.29 -0.04 -15.78
CA GLU A 386 15.28 -0.58 -16.70
C GLU A 386 13.94 -0.76 -15.98
N GLU A 387 12.93 0.00 -16.43
CA GLU A 387 11.55 -0.23 -16.04
C GLU A 387 11.17 -1.67 -16.40
N VAL A 388 10.74 -2.45 -15.41
CA VAL A 388 10.27 -3.82 -15.65
C VAL A 388 9.01 -3.74 -16.52
N PRO A 389 9.06 -4.22 -17.78
CA PRO A 389 7.89 -4.18 -18.65
C PRO A 389 6.84 -5.16 -18.13
N VAL A 390 5.55 -4.83 -18.32
CA VAL A 390 4.42 -5.64 -17.82
C VAL A 390 4.42 -7.06 -18.42
N GLN A 391 5.04 -7.22 -19.60
CA GLN A 391 5.22 -8.48 -20.28
C GLN A 391 6.09 -9.47 -19.49
N GLU A 392 6.99 -8.98 -18.64
CA GLU A 392 7.85 -9.81 -17.77
C GLU A 392 7.17 -10.25 -16.47
N PHE A 393 5.92 -9.84 -16.23
CA PHE A 393 5.20 -10.22 -15.02
C PHE A 393 4.87 -11.71 -15.05
N SER A 394 5.33 -12.41 -14.02
CA SER A 394 4.92 -13.79 -13.77
C SER A 394 3.43 -13.86 -13.41
N VAL A 395 2.86 -15.07 -13.43
CA VAL A 395 1.46 -15.28 -13.03
C VAL A 395 1.23 -14.80 -11.60
N ALA A 396 2.16 -15.10 -10.69
CA ALA A 396 2.10 -14.67 -9.30
C ALA A 396 2.12 -13.13 -9.16
N ASP A 397 2.90 -12.43 -10.00
CA ASP A 397 2.94 -10.96 -9.97
C ASP A 397 1.61 -10.37 -10.43
N ARG A 398 0.97 -10.97 -11.44
CA ARG A 398 -0.35 -10.54 -11.94
C ARG A 398 -1.44 -10.79 -10.91
N GLU A 399 -1.42 -11.95 -10.25
CA GLU A 399 -2.32 -12.26 -9.13
C GLU A 399 -2.14 -11.24 -8.00
N ARG A 400 -0.90 -10.91 -7.66
CA ARG A 400 -0.61 -9.91 -6.62
C ARG A 400 -1.11 -8.51 -6.97
N VAL A 401 -1.00 -8.08 -8.23
CA VAL A 401 -1.59 -6.80 -8.69
C VAL A 401 -3.11 -6.81 -8.47
N ILE A 402 -3.78 -7.91 -8.83
CA ILE A 402 -5.23 -8.04 -8.68
C ILE A 402 -5.63 -8.02 -7.20
N GLU A 403 -4.91 -8.74 -6.34
CA GLU A 403 -5.11 -8.71 -4.88
C GLU A 403 -4.97 -7.30 -4.32
N LEU A 404 -3.89 -6.60 -4.68
CA LEU A 404 -3.60 -5.25 -4.19
C LEU A 404 -4.66 -4.25 -4.68
N LEU A 405 -5.12 -4.41 -5.92
CA LEU A 405 -6.19 -3.61 -6.49
C LEU A 405 -7.54 -3.85 -5.80
N LEU A 406 -7.89 -5.12 -5.54
CA LEU A 406 -9.12 -5.48 -4.84
C LEU A 406 -9.08 -5.18 -3.33
N SER A 407 -7.88 -5.03 -2.74
CA SER A 407 -7.74 -4.58 -1.35
C SER A 407 -8.13 -3.12 -1.15
N GLN A 408 -8.20 -2.33 -2.23
CA GLN A 408 -8.60 -0.93 -2.17
C GLN A 408 -10.12 -0.82 -2.21
N GLU A 409 -10.72 -0.39 -1.09
CA GLU A 409 -12.17 -0.22 -0.95
C GLU A 409 -12.79 0.61 -2.07
N ARG A 410 -12.08 1.64 -2.56
CA ARG A 410 -12.51 2.51 -3.67
C ARG A 410 -12.70 1.75 -4.98
N VAL A 411 -11.82 0.79 -5.29
CA VAL A 411 -11.95 -0.05 -6.50
C VAL A 411 -13.17 -0.95 -6.35
N VAL A 412 -13.35 -1.55 -5.17
CA VAL A 412 -14.50 -2.42 -4.91
C VAL A 412 -15.80 -1.64 -5.03
N GLN A 413 -15.87 -0.42 -4.48
CA GLN A 413 -17.01 0.47 -4.64
C GLN A 413 -17.26 0.81 -6.13
N CYS A 414 -16.23 1.22 -6.87
CA CYS A 414 -16.35 1.51 -8.31
C CYS A 414 -16.80 0.30 -9.14
N LEU A 415 -16.33 -0.91 -8.80
CA LEU A 415 -16.74 -2.16 -9.45
C LEU A 415 -18.17 -2.52 -9.09
N TYR A 416 -18.55 -2.37 -7.82
CA TYR A 416 -19.89 -2.66 -7.30
C TYR A 416 -20.95 -1.74 -7.92
N GLU A 417 -20.68 -0.44 -7.98
CA GLU A 417 -21.54 0.56 -8.64
C GLU A 417 -21.79 0.22 -10.12
N ARG A 418 -20.80 -0.37 -10.80
CA ARG A 418 -20.90 -0.77 -12.20
C ARG A 418 -21.56 -2.13 -12.41
N THR A 419 -21.35 -3.07 -11.49
CA THR A 419 -21.92 -4.42 -11.59
C THR A 419 -23.38 -4.46 -11.12
N PHE A 420 -23.76 -3.55 -10.23
CA PHE A 420 -25.10 -3.49 -9.64
C PHE A 420 -25.71 -2.08 -9.66
N PRO A 421 -25.98 -1.50 -10.84
CA PRO A 421 -26.52 -0.14 -10.97
C PRO A 421 -27.92 0.02 -10.34
N ASP A 422 -28.70 -1.06 -10.23
CA ASP A 422 -30.10 -1.02 -9.76
C ASP A 422 -30.24 -1.01 -8.23
N VAL A 423 -29.20 -1.33 -7.47
CA VAL A 423 -29.25 -1.43 -6.00
C VAL A 423 -29.26 -0.05 -5.33
N GLN A 424 -28.79 1.01 -6.02
CA GLN A 424 -28.72 2.35 -5.45
C GLN A 424 -30.01 3.17 -5.54
N GLN A 425 -31.04 2.71 -6.29
CA GLN A 425 -32.31 3.46 -6.39
C GLN A 425 -33.28 3.19 -5.24
N THR A 426 -33.01 2.20 -4.39
CA THR A 426 -33.82 1.89 -3.20
C THR A 426 -33.20 2.50 -1.94
N THR A 427 -33.04 3.83 -1.91
CA THR A 427 -32.99 4.52 -0.62
C THR A 427 -34.38 4.43 0.01
N PRO A 428 -34.55 3.83 1.21
CA PRO A 428 -35.84 3.83 1.89
C PRO A 428 -36.26 5.27 2.16
N PRO A 429 -37.57 5.58 2.13
CA PRO A 429 -38.07 6.90 2.47
C PRO A 429 -37.56 7.26 3.87
N ALA A 430 -36.93 8.43 3.98
CA ALA A 430 -36.54 8.99 5.26
C ALA A 430 -37.80 9.29 6.06
N ASP A 431 -37.98 8.58 7.19
CA ASP A 431 -38.96 8.90 8.23
C ASP A 431 -38.58 10.19 8.97
#